data_AF-A0AAJ5F0E6-F1
#
_entry.id   AF-A0AAJ5F0E6-F1
#
_cell.length_a   1.000
_cell.length_b   1.000
_cell.length_c   1.000
_cell.angle_alpha   90.00
_cell.angle_beta   90.00
_cell.angle_gamma   90.00
#
_symmetry.space_group_name_H-M   'P 1'
#
loop_
_entity.id
_entity.type
_entity.pdbx_description
1 polymer ?
#
loop_
_entity_poly.entity_id
_entity_poly.type
_entity_poly.pdbx_seq_one_letter_code
_entity_poly.pdbx_strand_id
1 'polypeptide(L)'
;MAKPLDFDVLTLLPTPEERLAESTAESAGALVEALELLRVLHEHKVLQTLVRVVQGGEGLTSHALDILNEPGSVRAVRNALEAVKVLGRIEPEALETVTGALSDGLQEGARRVRAGERAGPGELLALVRDPDVGLALGALVGVLRGFGRGLREREAHGHLPEVPQT
;
A
#
# COMPACT_ATOMS: atom_id res chain seq x y z
N MET A 1 -71.95 -19.39 -9.53
CA MET A 1 -71.35 -18.59 -8.44
C MET A 1 -69.86 -18.89 -8.43
N ALA A 2 -69.01 -17.92 -8.77
CA ALA A 2 -67.56 -18.08 -8.71
C ALA A 2 -67.10 -17.86 -7.27
N LYS A 3 -66.36 -18.83 -6.71
CA LYS A 3 -65.76 -18.74 -5.38
C LYS A 3 -64.55 -17.78 -5.49
N PRO A 4 -64.40 -16.76 -4.63
CA PRO A 4 -63.22 -15.92 -4.66
C PRO A 4 -62.00 -16.77 -4.28
N LEU A 5 -60.98 -16.74 -5.11
CA LEU A 5 -59.65 -17.26 -4.76
C LEU A 5 -59.01 -16.25 -3.83
N ASP A 6 -58.73 -16.65 -2.59
CA ASP A 6 -57.83 -15.91 -1.71
C ASP A 6 -56.44 -15.94 -2.33
N PHE A 7 -56.09 -14.85 -3.01
CA PHE A 7 -54.74 -14.62 -3.51
C PHE A 7 -53.90 -14.04 -2.38
N ASP A 8 -53.21 -14.91 -1.65
CA ASP A 8 -52.24 -14.47 -0.65
C ASP A 8 -50.92 -14.12 -1.34
N VAL A 9 -50.66 -12.82 -1.50
CA VAL A 9 -49.46 -12.27 -2.16
C VAL A 9 -48.17 -12.74 -1.45
N LEU A 10 -48.26 -13.13 -0.18
CA LEU A 10 -47.13 -13.64 0.59
C LEU A 10 -46.66 -15.04 0.15
N THR A 11 -47.51 -15.83 -0.52
CA THR A 11 -47.14 -17.15 -1.05
C THR A 11 -46.40 -17.13 -2.40
N LEU A 12 -46.33 -15.96 -3.04
CA LEU A 12 -45.62 -15.73 -4.30
C LEU A 12 -44.23 -15.10 -4.12
N LEU A 13 -43.89 -14.70 -2.88
CA LEU A 13 -42.56 -14.23 -2.55
C LEU A 13 -41.66 -15.44 -2.31
N PRO A 14 -40.52 -15.56 -3.03
CA PRO A 14 -39.62 -16.67 -2.83
C PRO A 14 -39.17 -16.71 -1.37
N THR A 15 -39.30 -17.88 -0.76
CA THR A 15 -38.90 -18.08 0.63
C THR A 15 -37.40 -17.79 0.80
N PRO A 16 -36.93 -17.42 1.99
CA PRO A 16 -35.50 -17.19 2.23
C PRO A 16 -34.62 -18.37 1.77
N GLU A 17 -35.13 -19.60 1.87
CA GLU A 17 -34.48 -20.83 1.42
C GLU A 17 -34.42 -20.93 -0.11
N GLU A 18 -35.51 -20.61 -0.83
CA GLU A 18 -35.53 -20.57 -2.29
C GLU A 18 -34.64 -19.46 -2.86
N ARG A 19 -34.61 -18.28 -2.24
CA ARG A 19 -33.69 -17.19 -2.65
C ARG A 19 -32.22 -17.57 -2.46
N LEU A 20 -31.91 -18.32 -1.40
CA LEU A 20 -30.56 -18.81 -1.16
C LEU A 20 -30.18 -19.88 -2.19
N ALA A 21 -31.11 -20.80 -2.49
CA ALA A 21 -30.90 -21.84 -3.50
C ALA A 21 -30.72 -21.27 -4.92
N GLU A 22 -31.54 -20.29 -5.31
CA GLU A 22 -31.47 -19.60 -6.60
C GLU A 22 -30.18 -18.77 -6.71
N SER A 23 -29.85 -17.99 -5.68
CA SER A 23 -28.57 -17.26 -5.59
C SER A 23 -27.35 -18.19 -5.67
N THR A 24 -27.40 -19.36 -5.02
CA THR A 24 -26.31 -20.34 -5.03
C THR A 24 -26.20 -21.04 -6.39
N ALA A 25 -27.32 -21.31 -7.07
CA ALA A 25 -27.34 -21.91 -8.40
C ALA A 25 -26.82 -20.94 -9.47
N GLU A 26 -27.19 -19.65 -9.41
CA GLU A 26 -26.64 -18.59 -10.28
C GLU A 26 -25.17 -18.28 -9.98
N SER A 27 -24.77 -18.40 -8.70
CA SER A 27 -23.41 -18.06 -8.25
C SER A 27 -22.47 -19.26 -8.15
N ALA A 28 -22.89 -20.46 -8.54
CA ALA A 28 -22.08 -21.68 -8.41
C ALA A 28 -20.72 -21.54 -9.10
N GLY A 29 -20.67 -20.92 -10.28
CA GLY A 29 -19.41 -20.62 -10.98
C GLY A 29 -18.53 -19.63 -10.22
N ALA A 30 -19.10 -18.53 -9.73
CA ALA A 30 -18.37 -17.53 -8.96
C ALA A 30 -17.82 -18.08 -7.63
N LEU A 31 -18.57 -18.98 -6.98
CA LEU A 31 -18.12 -19.67 -5.77
C LEU A 31 -16.95 -20.61 -6.04
N VAL A 32 -16.98 -21.34 -7.17
CA VAL A 32 -15.87 -22.19 -7.60
C VAL A 32 -14.62 -21.34 -7.86
N GLU A 33 -14.73 -20.24 -8.61
CA GLU A 33 -13.61 -19.33 -8.86
C GLU A 33 -13.04 -18.73 -7.57
N ALA A 34 -13.90 -18.32 -6.63
CA ALA A 34 -13.46 -17.80 -5.33
C ALA A 34 -12.71 -18.85 -4.51
N LEU A 35 -13.18 -20.10 -4.51
CA LEU A 35 -12.51 -21.21 -3.83
C LEU A 35 -11.15 -21.55 -4.46
N GLU A 36 -11.05 -21.52 -5.80
CA GLU A 36 -9.78 -21.71 -6.50
C GLU A 36 -8.77 -20.60 -6.14
N LEU A 37 -9.20 -19.33 -6.12
CA LEU A 37 -8.37 -18.22 -5.69
C LEU A 37 -7.88 -18.39 -4.25
N LEU A 38 -8.78 -18.70 -3.32
CA LEU A 38 -8.45 -18.97 -1.92
C LEU A 38 -7.43 -20.10 -1.78
N ARG A 39 -7.58 -21.16 -2.58
CA ARG A 39 -6.66 -22.29 -2.60
C ARG A 39 -5.26 -21.86 -3.04
N VAL A 40 -5.14 -21.12 -4.15
CA VAL A 40 -3.85 -20.59 -4.63
C VAL A 40 -3.20 -19.69 -3.58
N LEU A 41 -3.96 -18.79 -2.96
CA LEU A 41 -3.45 -17.89 -1.92
C LEU A 41 -3.01 -18.64 -0.66
N HIS A 42 -3.69 -19.73 -0.32
CA HIS A 42 -3.33 -20.59 0.81
C HIS A 42 -2.04 -21.38 0.52
N GLU A 43 -1.93 -22.01 -0.66
CA GLU A 43 -0.75 -22.78 -1.08
C GLU A 43 0.53 -21.91 -1.07
N HIS A 44 0.41 -20.62 -1.43
CA HIS A 44 1.53 -19.66 -1.41
C HIS A 44 1.73 -18.93 -0.07
N LYS A 45 1.02 -19.35 1.00
CA LYS A 45 1.05 -18.71 2.34
C LYS A 45 0.62 -17.24 2.37
N VAL A 46 0.15 -16.67 1.26
CA VAL A 46 -0.33 -15.29 1.17
C VAL A 46 -1.50 -15.07 2.12
N LEU A 47 -2.44 -16.01 2.15
CA LEU A 47 -3.59 -15.96 3.05
C LEU A 47 -3.17 -15.89 4.53
N GLN A 48 -2.17 -16.68 4.91
CA GLN A 48 -1.66 -16.72 6.29
C GLN A 48 -0.97 -15.40 6.67
N THR A 49 -0.20 -14.81 5.76
CA THR A 49 0.45 -13.51 5.95
C THR A 49 -0.59 -12.40 6.11
N LEU A 50 -1.59 -12.34 5.24
CA LEU A 50 -2.67 -11.36 5.32
C LEU A 50 -3.44 -11.47 6.65
N VAL A 51 -3.76 -12.70 7.07
CA VAL A 51 -4.41 -12.94 8.37
C VAL A 51 -3.56 -12.41 9.53
N ARG A 52 -2.24 -12.64 9.52
CA ARG A 52 -1.33 -12.12 10.57
C ARG A 52 -1.25 -10.60 10.58
N VAL A 53 -1.22 -9.96 9.40
CA VAL A 53 -1.24 -8.49 9.29
C VAL A 53 -2.53 -7.92 9.88
N VAL A 54 -3.67 -8.52 9.55
CA VAL A 54 -4.99 -8.07 10.05
C VAL A 54 -5.16 -8.34 11.55
N GLN A 55 -4.63 -9.44 12.07
CA GLN A 55 -4.66 -9.75 13.50
C GLN A 55 -3.68 -8.90 14.32
N GLY A 56 -2.59 -8.43 13.70
CA GLY A 56 -1.55 -7.64 14.36
C GLY A 56 -1.75 -6.12 14.31
N GLY A 57 -2.54 -5.61 13.37
CA GLY A 57 -2.89 -4.19 13.25
C GLY A 57 -4.36 -3.91 13.58
N GLU A 58 -4.68 -2.67 13.97
CA GLU A 58 -6.07 -2.20 14.04
C GLU A 58 -6.76 -2.56 12.72
N GLY A 59 -7.70 -3.53 12.79
CA GLY A 59 -8.18 -4.27 11.63
C GLY A 59 -8.70 -3.38 10.49
N LEU A 60 -8.72 -3.94 9.27
CA LEU A 60 -9.23 -3.31 8.05
C LEU A 60 -10.48 -2.46 8.33
N THR A 61 -10.32 -1.14 8.37
CA THR A 61 -11.44 -0.20 8.53
C THR A 61 -12.30 -0.21 7.26
N SER A 62 -13.59 0.10 7.37
CA SER A 62 -14.50 0.21 6.22
C SER A 62 -13.95 1.08 5.09
N HIS A 63 -13.20 2.14 5.42
CA HIS A 63 -12.54 3.00 4.43
C HIS A 63 -11.48 2.31 3.57
N ALA A 64 -10.84 1.23 4.04
CA ALA A 64 -9.89 0.47 3.24
C ALA A 64 -10.58 -0.38 2.16
N LEU A 65 -11.82 -0.83 2.43
CA LEU A 65 -12.64 -1.59 1.50
C LEU A 65 -13.21 -0.71 0.38
N ASP A 66 -13.54 0.54 0.70
CA ASP A 66 -14.04 1.50 -0.31
C ASP A 66 -13.01 1.76 -1.41
N ILE A 67 -11.72 1.83 -1.06
CA ILE A 67 -10.59 2.00 -2.01
C ILE A 67 -10.48 0.80 -2.99
N LEU A 68 -10.88 -0.39 -2.56
CA LEU A 68 -10.84 -1.61 -3.37
C LEU A 68 -12.04 -1.73 -4.32
N ASN A 69 -13.15 -1.03 -4.06
CA ASN A 69 -14.38 -1.09 -4.86
C ASN A 69 -14.42 -0.09 -6.02
N GLU A 70 -13.42 0.78 -6.14
CA GLU A 70 -13.36 1.80 -7.19
C GLU A 70 -12.86 1.22 -8.53
N PRO A 71 -13.26 1.74 -9.71
CA PRO A 71 -12.80 1.25 -11.03
C PRO A 71 -11.27 1.28 -11.22
N GLY A 72 -10.55 2.00 -10.37
CA GLY A 72 -9.09 2.05 -10.31
C GLY A 72 -8.44 0.95 -9.46
N SER A 73 -9.20 0.06 -8.82
CA SER A 73 -8.70 -0.91 -7.83
C SER A 73 -7.62 -1.85 -8.39
N VAL A 74 -7.76 -2.30 -9.64
CA VAL A 74 -6.74 -3.12 -10.31
C VAL A 74 -5.41 -2.35 -10.46
N ARG A 75 -5.47 -1.05 -10.81
CA ARG A 75 -4.26 -0.21 -10.89
C ARG A 75 -3.66 0.03 -9.52
N ALA A 76 -4.49 0.27 -8.50
CA ALA A 76 -4.03 0.46 -7.13
C ALA A 76 -3.33 -0.79 -6.60
N VAL A 77 -3.91 -1.98 -6.79
CA VAL A 77 -3.31 -3.27 -6.42
C VAL A 77 -2.00 -3.50 -7.16
N ARG A 78 -1.95 -3.21 -8.46
CA ARG A 78 -0.71 -3.31 -9.24
C ARG A 78 0.38 -2.39 -8.71
N ASN A 79 0.05 -1.14 -8.41
CA ASN A 79 0.99 -0.16 -7.84
C ASN A 79 1.48 -0.59 -6.45
N ALA A 80 0.59 -1.11 -5.61
CA ALA A 80 0.95 -1.65 -4.31
C ALA A 80 1.90 -2.84 -4.43
N LEU A 81 1.66 -3.76 -5.37
CA LEU A 81 2.56 -4.88 -5.63
C LEU A 81 3.94 -4.41 -6.11
N GLU A 82 4.00 -3.40 -6.98
CA GLU A 82 5.28 -2.80 -7.39
C GLU A 82 5.99 -2.11 -6.22
N ALA A 83 5.26 -1.43 -5.33
CA ALA A 83 5.84 -0.85 -4.11
C ALA A 83 6.42 -1.94 -3.19
N VAL A 84 5.70 -3.05 -2.97
CA VAL A 84 6.21 -4.20 -2.19
C VAL A 84 7.47 -4.77 -2.83
N LYS A 85 7.53 -4.91 -4.16
CA LYS A 85 8.75 -5.35 -4.86
C LYS A 85 9.90 -4.37 -4.70
N VAL A 86 9.65 -3.07 -4.69
CA VAL A 86 10.69 -2.06 -4.46
C VAL A 86 11.21 -2.19 -3.03
N LEU A 87 10.33 -2.25 -2.03
CA LEU A 87 10.69 -2.43 -0.63
C LEU A 87 11.52 -3.71 -0.41
N GLY A 88 11.12 -4.82 -1.05
CA GLY A 88 11.85 -6.08 -0.97
C GLY A 88 13.20 -6.11 -1.69
N ARG A 89 13.54 -5.08 -2.48
CA ARG A 89 14.87 -4.92 -3.11
C ARG A 89 15.82 -4.05 -2.30
N ILE A 90 15.32 -3.36 -1.28
CA ILE A 90 16.15 -2.56 -0.40
C ILE A 90 16.83 -3.51 0.57
N GLU A 91 18.17 -3.45 0.62
CA GLU A 91 18.97 -4.23 1.56
C GLU A 91 18.63 -3.83 3.01
N PRO A 92 18.29 -4.77 3.92
CA PRO A 92 17.88 -4.44 5.28
C PRO A 92 18.90 -3.59 6.05
N GLU A 93 20.20 -3.89 5.90
CA GLU A 93 21.29 -3.17 6.58
C GLU A 93 21.37 -1.71 6.11
N ALA A 94 21.11 -1.47 4.82
CA ALA A 94 21.07 -0.11 4.27
C ALA A 94 19.86 0.66 4.81
N LEU A 95 18.71 -0.01 4.92
CA LEU A 95 17.50 0.59 5.49
C LEU A 95 17.69 0.93 6.98
N GLU A 96 18.26 0.01 7.77
CA GLU A 96 18.56 0.22 9.19
C GLU A 96 19.52 1.39 9.38
N THR A 97 20.60 1.44 8.58
CA THR A 97 21.58 2.53 8.65
C THR A 97 20.94 3.90 8.38
N VAL A 98 20.14 4.00 7.32
CA VAL A 98 19.49 5.27 6.93
C VAL A 98 18.43 5.68 7.96
N THR A 99 17.59 4.74 8.40
CA THR A 99 16.51 5.04 9.36
C THR A 99 17.04 5.36 10.75
N GLY A 100 18.11 4.67 11.19
CA GLY A 100 18.83 4.98 12.43
C GLY A 100 19.44 6.38 12.40
N ALA A 101 20.25 6.68 11.38
CA ALA A 101 20.88 7.99 11.23
C ALA A 101 19.86 9.15 11.14
N LEU A 102 18.73 8.92 10.46
CA LEU A 102 17.65 9.90 10.39
C LEU A 102 16.98 10.10 11.75
N SER A 103 16.76 9.01 12.50
CA SER A 103 16.15 9.07 13.84
C SER A 103 17.04 9.83 14.81
N ASP A 104 18.36 9.57 14.79
CA ASP A 104 19.33 10.26 15.63
C ASP A 104 19.38 11.76 15.30
N GLY A 105 19.40 12.12 14.01
CA GLY A 105 19.36 13.50 13.56
C GLY A 105 18.08 14.24 13.98
N LEU A 106 16.92 13.57 13.92
CA LEU A 106 15.64 14.12 14.40
C LEU A 106 15.64 14.34 15.92
N GLN A 107 16.20 13.41 16.69
CA GLN A 107 16.31 13.54 18.15
C GLN A 107 17.21 14.72 18.54
N GLU A 108 18.37 14.85 17.90
CA GLU A 108 19.30 15.95 18.14
C GLU A 108 18.69 17.30 17.74
N GLY A 109 18.01 17.36 16.59
CA GLY A 109 17.27 18.55 16.15
C GLY A 109 16.18 18.95 17.15
N ALA A 110 15.39 17.98 17.62
CA ALA A 110 14.36 18.20 18.63
C ALA A 110 14.95 18.70 19.96
N ARG A 111 16.12 18.18 20.36
CA ARG A 111 16.83 18.63 21.56
C ARG A 111 17.26 20.09 21.47
N ARG A 112 17.88 20.50 20.35
CA ARG A 112 18.30 21.90 20.12
C ARG A 112 17.12 22.86 20.13
N VAL A 113 16.00 22.47 19.50
CA VAL A 113 14.76 23.26 19.52
C VAL A 113 14.24 23.44 20.94
N ARG A 114 14.22 22.37 21.76
CA ARG A 114 13.78 22.44 23.16
C ARG A 114 14.71 23.26 24.05
N ALA A 115 16.02 23.20 23.79
CA ALA A 115 17.01 23.98 24.51
C ALA A 115 16.97 25.48 24.13
N GLY A 116 16.21 25.86 23.11
CA GLY A 116 16.17 27.23 22.59
C GLY A 116 17.48 27.63 21.90
N GLU A 117 18.34 26.66 21.58
CA GLU A 117 19.62 26.86 20.93
C GLU A 117 19.38 27.27 19.48
N ARG A 118 19.62 28.56 19.19
CA ARG A 118 19.63 29.08 17.84
C ARG A 118 21.07 29.15 17.37
N ALA A 119 21.36 28.48 16.26
CA ALA A 119 22.67 28.58 15.64
C ALA A 119 22.95 30.05 15.28
N GLY A 120 24.05 30.59 15.82
CA GLY A 120 24.50 31.93 15.46
C GLY A 120 25.08 31.96 14.04
N PRO A 121 25.16 33.13 13.37
CA PRO A 121 25.71 33.23 12.02
C PRO A 121 27.16 32.71 11.89
N GLY A 122 27.98 32.84 12.93
CA GLY A 122 29.33 32.25 12.96
C GLY A 122 29.34 30.73 13.15
N GLU A 123 28.37 30.21 13.89
CA GLU A 123 28.19 28.77 14.12
C GLU A 123 27.67 28.08 12.85
N LEU A 124 26.79 28.73 12.08
CA LEU A 124 26.37 28.27 10.75
C LEU A 124 27.56 28.12 9.79
N LEU A 125 28.51 29.06 9.82
CA LEU A 125 29.72 28.98 8.99
C LEU A 125 30.65 27.85 9.46
N ALA A 126 30.72 27.60 10.76
CA ALA A 126 31.45 26.46 11.31
C ALA A 126 30.78 25.12 10.94
N LEU A 127 29.45 25.08 10.93
CA LEU A 127 28.64 23.91 10.58
C LEU A 127 28.87 23.47 9.13
N VAL A 128 29.10 24.41 8.21
CA VAL A 128 29.46 24.09 6.81
C VAL A 128 30.85 23.43 6.71
N ARG A 129 31.75 23.66 7.67
CA ARG A 129 33.09 23.06 7.72
C ARG A 129 33.13 21.77 8.55
N ASP A 130 32.00 21.37 9.13
CA ASP A 130 31.87 20.17 9.94
C ASP A 130 31.94 18.91 9.06
N PRO A 131 32.75 17.91 9.42
CA PRO A 131 32.91 16.68 8.65
C PRO A 131 31.61 15.86 8.54
N ASP A 132 30.77 15.85 9.59
CA ASP A 132 29.52 15.08 9.63
C ASP A 132 28.47 15.72 8.72
N VAL A 133 28.43 17.05 8.68
CA VAL A 133 27.60 17.82 7.74
C VAL A 133 28.04 17.58 6.31
N GLY A 134 29.35 17.58 6.05
CA GLY A 134 29.92 17.26 4.74
C GLY A 134 29.56 15.84 4.28
N LEU A 135 29.62 14.86 5.19
CA LEU A 135 29.22 13.48 4.92
C LEU A 135 27.74 13.36 4.55
N ALA A 136 26.85 13.98 5.34
CA ALA A 136 25.41 13.96 5.09
C ALA A 136 25.03 14.64 3.76
N LEU A 137 25.62 15.81 3.48
CA LEU A 137 25.43 16.50 2.20
C LEU A 137 25.97 15.68 1.03
N GLY A 138 27.14 15.05 1.20
CA GLY A 138 27.73 14.15 0.21
C GLY A 138 26.82 12.95 -0.10
N ALA A 139 26.26 12.33 0.93
CA ALA A 139 25.29 11.24 0.79
C ALA A 139 24.03 11.70 0.04
N LEU A 140 23.45 12.84 0.42
CA LEU A 140 22.28 13.42 -0.25
C LEU A 140 22.54 13.69 -1.73
N VAL A 141 23.67 14.33 -2.05
CA VAL A 141 24.08 14.57 -3.44
C VAL A 141 24.31 13.26 -4.18
N GLY A 142 24.87 12.25 -3.52
CA GLY A 142 25.03 10.90 -4.06
C GLY A 142 23.71 10.26 -4.47
N VAL A 143 22.71 10.32 -3.59
CA VAL A 143 21.34 9.85 -3.86
C VAL A 143 20.74 10.59 -5.05
N LEU A 144 20.82 11.92 -5.08
CA LEU A 144 20.31 12.74 -6.19
C LEU A 144 20.98 12.40 -7.52
N ARG A 145 22.32 12.18 -7.51
CA ARG A 145 23.06 11.75 -8.70
C ARG A 145 22.67 10.35 -9.17
N GLY A 146 22.41 9.42 -8.25
CA GLY A 146 21.92 8.08 -8.56
C GLY A 146 20.53 8.12 -9.18
N PHE A 147 19.61 8.88 -8.56
CA PHE A 147 18.26 9.11 -9.06
C PHE A 147 18.25 9.68 -10.48
N GLY A 148 19.01 10.76 -10.72
CA GLY A 148 19.09 11.39 -12.04
C GLY A 148 19.71 10.49 -13.11
N ARG A 149 20.70 9.64 -12.76
CA ARG A 149 21.24 8.62 -13.69
C ARG A 149 20.16 7.59 -14.05
N GLY A 150 19.45 7.07 -13.06
CA GLY A 150 18.39 6.09 -13.27
C GLY A 150 17.19 6.63 -14.08
N LEU A 151 16.90 7.93 -14.03
CA LEU A 151 15.90 8.55 -14.91
C LEU A 151 16.40 8.63 -16.36
N ARG A 152 17.61 9.14 -16.58
CA ARG A 152 18.21 9.24 -17.93
C ARG A 152 18.34 7.89 -18.62
N GLU A 153 18.71 6.84 -17.87
CA GLU A 153 18.78 5.49 -18.43
C GLU A 153 17.41 5.00 -18.91
N ARG A 154 16.34 5.23 -18.14
CA ARG A 154 14.97 4.83 -18.53
C ARG A 154 14.41 5.66 -19.70
N GLU A 155 14.75 6.95 -19.75
CA GLU A 155 14.47 7.82 -20.89
C GLU A 155 15.17 7.34 -22.16
N ALA A 156 16.46 7.01 -22.08
CA ALA A 156 17.26 6.54 -23.21
C ALA A 156 16.81 5.16 -23.75
N HIS A 157 16.23 4.31 -22.90
CA HIS A 157 15.72 2.98 -23.28
C HIS A 157 14.24 2.99 -23.72
N GLY A 158 13.62 4.17 -23.87
CA GLY A 158 12.21 4.28 -24.30
C GLY A 158 11.21 3.66 -23.32
N HIS A 159 11.56 3.59 -22.02
CA HIS A 159 10.76 2.99 -20.97
C HIS A 159 9.99 4.02 -20.13
N LEU A 160 9.74 5.21 -20.67
CA LEU A 160 8.71 6.07 -20.13
C LEU A 160 7.36 5.55 -20.66
N PRO A 161 6.47 5.01 -19.80
CA PRO A 161 5.12 4.72 -20.24
C PRO A 161 4.50 6.01 -20.77
N GLU A 162 3.98 5.99 -22.00
CA GLU A 162 3.06 7.02 -22.46
C GLU A 162 1.97 7.12 -21.41
N VAL A 163 1.89 8.26 -20.72
CA VAL A 163 0.81 8.53 -19.78
C VAL A 163 -0.46 8.57 -20.62
N PRO A 164 -1.39 7.61 -20.47
CA PRO A 164 -2.64 7.67 -21.21
C PRO A 164 -3.36 8.94 -20.77
N GLN A 165 -3.66 9.82 -21.71
CA GLN A 165 -4.54 10.96 -21.44
C GLN A 165 -5.95 10.42 -21.24
N THR A 166 -6.37 10.29 -19.98
CA THR A 166 -7.78 10.09 -19.60
C THR A 166 -8.10 11.00 -18.44
#